data_AF-A0A661FB91-F1
#
_entry.id   AF-A0A661FB91-F1
#
_cell.length_a   1.000
_cell.length_b   1.000
_cell.length_c   1.000
_cell.angle_alpha   90.00
_cell.angle_beta   90.00
_cell.angle_gamma   90.00
#
_symmetry.space_group_name_H-M   'P 1'
#
loop_
_entity.id
_entity.type
_entity.pdbx_description
1 polymer ?
#
loop_
_entity_poly.entity_id
_entity_poly.type
_entity_poly.pdbx_seq_one_letter_code
_entity_poly.pdbx_strand_id
1 'polypeptide(L)'
;GGSLNFAAVASATNMQDSSLLTAAIAADNVITNLHFLLIIFIPGIAWMASKYPTHHMDNAVQVDLDAKSPHHIADLDIAGLLGSLALAFLLAAIGSVLADLAGKPQFSILAITALTLMVATLLPHKVEKLSGHAEAGNVLMFIFLASVGASADIWELIDIAPVFFVFATVIIIVHLVILFAVGKVMKLDLAELAMASAVCIGGPASAAALASAKGWRDLLIPGVLAGSFGYAIGSFIGVAVVEWLK
;
A
#
# COMPACT_ATOMS: atom_id res chain seq x y z
N GLY A 1 4.41 -1.82 2.52
CA GLY A 1 3.33 -0.89 2.86
C GLY A 1 3.13 0.19 1.81
N GLY A 2 3.38 -0.10 0.53
CA GLY A 2 3.18 0.82 -0.59
C GLY A 2 4.02 2.11 -0.58
N SER A 3 3.88 2.88 -1.66
CA SER A 3 4.58 4.14 -1.90
C SER A 3 4.18 5.26 -0.92
N LEU A 4 3.00 5.13 -0.30
CA LEU A 4 2.52 6.01 0.78
C LEU A 4 3.43 5.97 2.01
N ASN A 5 3.78 4.77 2.47
CA ASN A 5 4.69 4.61 3.60
C ASN A 5 6.11 5.03 3.23
N PHE A 6 6.52 4.79 1.98
CA PHE A 6 7.80 5.27 1.48
C PHE A 6 7.90 6.80 1.55
N ALA A 7 6.88 7.53 1.08
CA ALA A 7 6.84 8.98 1.17
C ALA A 7 6.88 9.50 2.62
N ALA A 8 6.21 8.81 3.55
CA ALA A 8 6.25 9.13 4.97
C ALA A 8 7.66 8.97 5.56
N VAL A 9 8.36 7.88 5.24
CA VAL A 9 9.74 7.65 5.67
C VAL A 9 10.70 8.65 5.03
N ALA A 10 10.53 8.98 3.75
CA ALA A 10 11.34 9.98 3.05
C ALA A 10 11.23 11.36 3.73
N SER A 11 10.01 11.77 4.09
CA SER A 11 9.76 13.00 4.85
C SER A 11 10.42 12.97 6.23
N ALA A 12 10.23 11.88 6.99
CA ALA A 12 10.80 11.71 8.32
C ALA A 12 12.34 11.67 8.35
N THR A 13 12.95 11.23 7.26
CA THR A 13 14.42 11.17 7.10
C THR A 13 15.01 12.43 6.48
N ASN A 14 14.19 13.43 6.14
CA ASN A 14 14.60 14.63 5.40
C ASN A 14 15.34 14.27 4.10
N MET A 15 14.81 13.33 3.33
CA MET A 15 15.32 13.06 1.99
C MET A 15 14.98 14.27 1.08
N GLN A 16 15.95 15.16 0.89
CA GLN A 16 15.77 16.44 0.20
C GLN A 16 15.94 16.38 -1.32
N ASP A 17 16.52 15.30 -1.82
CA ASP A 17 16.82 15.15 -3.24
C ASP A 17 15.58 14.66 -4.01
N SER A 18 15.02 15.54 -4.83
CA SER A 18 13.82 15.28 -5.63
C SER A 18 14.06 14.25 -6.73
N SER A 19 15.26 14.20 -7.30
CA SER A 19 15.64 13.22 -8.32
C SER A 19 15.75 11.82 -7.70
N LEU A 20 16.40 11.68 -6.54
CA LEU A 20 16.48 10.40 -5.81
C LEU A 20 15.09 9.92 -5.37
N LEU A 21 14.26 10.81 -4.82
CA LEU A 21 12.91 10.48 -4.38
C LEU A 21 12.05 10.01 -5.56
N THR A 22 12.12 10.71 -6.69
CA THR A 22 11.39 10.36 -7.91
C THR A 22 11.87 9.04 -8.50
N ALA A 23 13.19 8.82 -8.55
CA ALA A 23 13.79 7.57 -9.01
C ALA A 23 13.34 6.38 -8.17
N ALA A 24 13.36 6.53 -6.84
CA ALA A 24 12.91 5.50 -5.94
C ALA A 24 11.40 5.20 -6.09
N ILE A 25 10.55 6.23 -6.20
CA ILE A 25 9.10 6.06 -6.43
C ILE A 25 8.82 5.41 -7.79
N ALA A 26 9.54 5.80 -8.84
CA ALA A 26 9.39 5.22 -10.17
C ALA A 26 9.77 3.73 -10.17
N ALA A 27 10.93 3.40 -9.58
CA ALA A 27 11.38 2.02 -9.43
C ALA A 27 10.39 1.18 -8.59
N ASP A 28 9.90 1.72 -7.47
CA ASP A 28 8.91 1.09 -6.59
C ASP A 28 7.61 0.76 -7.34
N ASN A 29 7.08 1.70 -8.13
CA ASN A 29 5.87 1.50 -8.91
C ASN A 29 6.03 0.42 -9.98
N VAL A 30 7.13 0.46 -10.75
CA VAL A 30 7.40 -0.54 -11.80
C VAL A 30 7.54 -1.93 -11.17
N ILE A 31 8.31 -2.05 -10.09
CA ILE A 31 8.56 -3.34 -9.44
C ILE A 31 7.33 -3.86 -8.73
N THR A 32 6.54 -3.01 -8.10
CA THR A 32 5.25 -3.40 -7.50
C THR A 32 4.31 -3.98 -8.56
N ASN A 33 4.24 -3.36 -9.74
CA ASN A 33 3.42 -3.89 -10.84
C ASN A 33 3.95 -5.23 -11.38
N LEU A 34 5.26 -5.36 -11.58
CA LEU A 34 5.88 -6.63 -11.99
C LEU A 34 5.68 -7.73 -10.94
N HIS A 35 5.84 -7.39 -9.66
CA HIS A 35 5.56 -8.28 -8.54
C HIS A 35 4.11 -8.73 -8.53
N PHE A 36 3.15 -7.81 -8.71
CA PHE A 36 1.74 -8.14 -8.71
C PHE A 36 1.37 -9.09 -9.86
N LEU A 37 1.94 -8.87 -11.05
CA LEU A 37 1.84 -9.82 -12.17
C LEU A 37 2.39 -11.20 -11.79
N LEU A 38 3.59 -11.25 -11.19
CA LEU A 38 4.19 -12.51 -10.74
C LEU A 38 3.30 -13.24 -9.72
N ILE A 39 2.73 -12.53 -8.74
CA ILE A 39 1.82 -13.10 -7.74
C ILE A 39 0.54 -13.65 -8.37
N ILE A 40 0.01 -12.99 -9.40
CA ILE A 40 -1.13 -13.53 -10.17
C ILE A 40 -0.73 -14.84 -10.86
N PHE A 41 0.49 -14.97 -11.37
CA PHE A 41 0.92 -16.18 -12.08
C PHE A 41 1.32 -17.34 -11.17
N ILE A 42 1.95 -17.09 -10.02
CA ILE A 42 2.50 -18.11 -9.12
C ILE A 42 1.51 -19.24 -8.77
N PRO A 43 0.25 -18.98 -8.39
CA PRO A 43 -0.74 -20.02 -8.09
C PRO A 43 -1.04 -20.94 -9.28
N GLY A 44 -0.86 -20.47 -10.52
CA GLY A 44 -1.07 -21.27 -11.73
C GLY A 44 0.10 -22.21 -12.07
N ILE A 45 1.22 -22.12 -11.36
CA ILE A 45 2.40 -22.96 -11.60
C ILE A 45 2.19 -24.30 -10.89
N ALA A 46 2.09 -25.39 -11.64
CA ALA A 46 1.82 -26.74 -11.10
C ALA A 46 2.80 -27.16 -9.99
N TRP A 47 4.08 -26.80 -10.11
CA TRP A 47 5.08 -27.06 -9.07
C TRP A 47 4.78 -26.32 -7.75
N MET A 48 4.30 -25.08 -7.81
CA MET A 48 3.88 -24.34 -6.62
C MET A 48 2.60 -24.94 -6.05
N ALA A 49 1.59 -25.19 -6.88
CA ALA A 49 0.32 -25.79 -6.45
C ALA A 49 0.52 -27.16 -5.78
N SER A 50 1.51 -27.95 -6.21
CA SER A 50 1.83 -29.24 -5.58
C SER A 50 2.49 -29.13 -4.19
N LYS A 51 3.01 -27.96 -3.81
CA LYS A 51 3.83 -27.76 -2.61
C LYS A 51 3.08 -27.14 -1.43
N TYR A 52 1.92 -26.56 -1.67
CA TYR A 52 1.12 -25.84 -0.68
C TYR A 52 -0.33 -26.32 -0.75
N PRO A 53 -1.12 -26.16 0.33
CA PRO A 53 -2.57 -26.27 0.27
C PRO A 53 -3.16 -25.30 -0.76
N THR A 54 -4.27 -25.69 -1.41
CA THR A 54 -4.93 -24.95 -2.49
C THR A 54 -6.44 -24.81 -2.29
N HIS A 55 -6.92 -24.85 -1.04
CA HIS A 55 -8.35 -24.86 -0.70
C HIS A 55 -9.11 -23.66 -1.31
N HIS A 56 -8.53 -22.47 -1.27
CA HIS A 56 -9.14 -21.26 -1.84
C HIS A 56 -9.13 -21.25 -3.37
N MET A 57 -8.16 -21.94 -3.98
CA MET A 57 -8.08 -22.09 -5.43
C MET A 57 -9.11 -23.11 -5.93
N ASP A 58 -9.32 -24.18 -5.17
CA ASP A 58 -10.29 -25.23 -5.52
C ASP A 58 -11.74 -24.74 -5.37
N ASN A 59 -11.99 -23.86 -4.39
CA ASN A 59 -13.28 -23.20 -4.17
C ASN A 59 -13.42 -21.88 -4.95
N ALA A 60 -12.48 -21.56 -5.84
CA ALA A 60 -12.52 -20.30 -6.59
C ALA A 60 -13.79 -20.24 -7.43
N VAL A 61 -14.61 -19.21 -7.20
CA VAL A 61 -15.82 -18.98 -7.98
C VAL A 61 -15.39 -18.48 -9.36
N GLN A 62 -15.94 -19.08 -10.42
CA GLN A 62 -15.70 -18.58 -11.78
C GLN A 62 -16.05 -17.10 -11.86
N VAL A 63 -15.12 -16.31 -12.40
CA VAL A 63 -15.34 -14.89 -12.67
C VAL A 63 -16.44 -14.81 -13.72
N ASP A 64 -17.66 -14.51 -13.27
CA ASP A 64 -18.75 -14.19 -14.17
C ASP A 64 -18.43 -12.85 -14.86
N LEU A 65 -18.06 -12.92 -16.13
CA LEU A 65 -17.73 -11.75 -16.95
C LEU A 65 -18.97 -10.87 -17.21
N ASP A 66 -20.17 -11.41 -16.99
CA ASP A 66 -21.46 -10.71 -17.13
C ASP A 66 -22.00 -10.18 -15.79
N ALA A 67 -21.36 -10.53 -14.65
CA ALA A 67 -21.70 -9.93 -13.38
C ALA A 67 -21.28 -8.45 -13.41
N LYS A 68 -22.27 -7.55 -13.23
CA LYS A 68 -22.07 -6.11 -13.04
C LYS A 68 -20.76 -5.86 -12.31
N SER A 69 -19.84 -5.16 -12.97
CA SER A 69 -18.53 -4.80 -12.43
C SER A 69 -18.65 -4.47 -10.94
N PRO A 70 -17.89 -5.12 -10.05
CA PRO A 70 -17.91 -4.80 -8.62
C PRO A 70 -17.39 -3.37 -8.33
N HIS A 71 -17.00 -2.62 -9.37
CA HIS A 71 -16.97 -1.16 -9.36
C HIS A 71 -18.39 -0.60 -9.26
N HIS A 72 -19.02 -0.81 -8.10
CA HIS A 72 -19.93 0.19 -7.60
C HIS A 72 -19.07 1.43 -7.33
N ILE A 73 -19.14 2.44 -8.20
CA ILE A 73 -18.77 3.79 -7.77
C ILE A 73 -19.73 4.04 -6.62
N ALA A 74 -19.21 4.10 -5.39
CA ALA A 74 -20.04 4.44 -4.25
C ALA A 74 -20.81 5.71 -4.61
N ASP A 75 -22.11 5.77 -4.32
CA ASP A 75 -22.88 6.99 -4.54
C ASP A 75 -22.13 8.15 -3.87
N LEU A 76 -21.51 9.00 -4.70
CA LEU A 76 -20.64 10.07 -4.24
C LEU A 76 -21.54 11.17 -3.70
N ASP A 77 -21.84 11.10 -2.40
CA ASP A 77 -22.43 12.22 -1.70
C ASP A 77 -21.40 13.35 -1.56
N ILE A 78 -21.71 14.49 -2.17
CA ILE A 78 -20.86 15.69 -2.13
C ILE A 78 -20.64 16.13 -0.67
N ALA A 79 -21.67 16.03 0.18
CA ALA A 79 -21.54 16.42 1.58
C ALA A 79 -20.59 15.48 2.33
N GLY A 80 -20.73 14.16 2.14
CA GLY A 80 -19.80 13.15 2.66
C GLY A 80 -18.36 13.34 2.17
N LEU A 81 -18.16 13.65 0.89
CA LEU A 81 -16.85 13.94 0.29
C LEU A 81 -16.20 15.18 0.92
N LEU A 82 -16.95 16.28 1.02
CA LEU A 82 -16.47 17.51 1.66
C LEU A 82 -16.19 17.29 3.15
N GLY A 83 -17.01 16.48 3.83
CA GLY A 83 -16.79 16.06 5.20
C GLY A 83 -15.50 15.24 5.38
N SER A 84 -15.25 14.27 4.50
CA SER A 84 -14.01 13.49 4.44
C SER A 84 -12.79 14.38 4.28
N LEU A 85 -12.86 15.33 3.34
CA LEU A 85 -11.76 16.23 3.04
C LEU A 85 -11.52 17.23 4.18
N ALA A 86 -12.58 17.78 4.77
CA ALA A 86 -12.50 18.68 5.93
C ALA A 86 -11.86 17.97 7.13
N LEU A 87 -12.27 16.71 7.40
CA LEU A 87 -11.67 15.92 8.46
C LEU A 87 -10.19 15.63 8.15
N ALA A 88 -9.85 15.23 6.93
CA ALA A 88 -8.46 14.97 6.54
C ALA A 88 -7.57 16.22 6.73
N PHE A 89 -8.01 17.39 6.28
CA PHE A 89 -7.27 18.64 6.48
C PHE A 89 -7.16 19.05 7.95
N LEU A 90 -8.22 18.86 8.74
CA LEU A 90 -8.19 19.12 10.18
C LEU A 90 -7.16 18.24 10.88
N LEU A 91 -7.15 16.94 10.57
CA LEU A 91 -6.18 15.99 11.14
C LEU A 91 -4.76 16.31 10.68
N ALA A 92 -4.59 16.70 9.42
CA ALA A 92 -3.30 17.14 8.88
C ALA A 92 -2.77 18.38 9.61
N ALA A 93 -3.63 19.39 9.82
CA ALA A 93 -3.28 20.62 10.54
C ALA A 93 -2.90 20.34 12.00
N ILE A 94 -3.74 19.57 12.72
CA ILE A 94 -3.45 19.21 14.12
C ILE A 94 -2.16 18.40 14.21
N GLY A 95 -1.98 17.39 13.36
CA GLY A 95 -0.78 16.56 13.37
C GLY A 95 0.51 17.34 13.08
N SER A 96 0.45 18.28 12.14
CA SER A 96 1.59 19.17 11.83
C SER A 96 1.93 20.08 13.00
N VAL A 97 0.93 20.75 13.58
CA VAL A 97 1.13 21.61 14.76
C VAL A 97 1.71 20.82 15.94
N LEU A 98 1.24 19.60 16.18
CA LEU A 98 1.77 18.74 17.24
C LEU A 98 3.25 18.38 16.99
N ALA A 99 3.62 18.07 15.75
CA ALA A 99 5.01 17.78 15.39
C ALA A 99 5.92 19.01 15.53
N ASP A 100 5.43 20.19 15.16
CA ASP A 100 6.13 21.47 15.31
C ASP A 100 6.34 21.82 16.79
N LEU A 101 5.30 21.70 17.62
CA LEU A 101 5.37 21.94 19.06
C LEU A 101 6.33 20.96 19.76
N ALA A 102 6.45 19.73 19.24
CA ALA A 102 7.43 18.75 19.71
C ALA A 102 8.86 19.03 19.20
N GLY A 103 9.07 20.06 18.39
CA GLY A 103 10.36 20.42 17.79
C GLY A 103 10.85 19.43 16.74
N LYS A 104 9.95 18.62 16.16
CA LYS A 104 10.28 17.56 15.21
C LYS A 104 9.34 17.56 13.99
N PRO A 105 9.36 18.63 13.16
CA PRO A 105 8.48 18.79 12.00
C PRO A 105 8.56 17.63 11.00
N GLN A 106 9.71 16.96 10.88
CA GLN A 106 9.90 15.81 10.00
C GLN A 106 8.97 14.62 10.33
N PHE A 107 8.49 14.51 11.58
CA PHE A 107 7.56 13.44 11.98
C PHE A 107 6.09 13.81 11.80
N SER A 108 5.77 14.93 11.13
CA SER A 108 4.39 15.37 10.89
C SER A 108 3.53 14.28 10.26
N ILE A 109 4.02 13.58 9.22
CA ILE A 109 3.24 12.53 8.55
C ILE A 109 2.95 11.35 9.50
N LEU A 110 3.90 10.99 10.38
CA LEU A 110 3.69 9.95 11.40
C LEU A 110 2.66 10.41 12.44
N ALA A 111 2.73 11.66 12.90
CA ALA A 111 1.77 12.23 13.84
C ALA A 111 0.35 12.26 13.24
N ILE A 112 0.22 12.70 11.99
CA ILE A 112 -1.04 12.71 11.24
C ILE A 112 -1.59 11.29 11.09
N THR A 113 -0.73 10.31 10.77
CA THR A 113 -1.11 8.90 10.66
C THR A 113 -1.62 8.38 12.00
N ALA A 114 -0.90 8.61 13.11
CA ALA A 114 -1.33 8.20 14.44
C ALA A 114 -2.68 8.83 14.85
N LEU A 115 -2.87 10.13 14.58
CA LEU A 115 -4.11 10.82 14.87
C LEU A 115 -5.27 10.29 14.03
N THR A 116 -5.02 10.00 12.75
CA THR A 116 -6.01 9.43 11.83
C THR A 116 -6.45 8.05 12.30
N LEU A 117 -5.51 7.19 12.67
CA LEU A 117 -5.79 5.86 13.24
C LEU A 117 -6.56 5.97 14.55
N MET A 118 -6.19 6.91 15.42
CA MET A 118 -6.90 7.16 16.68
C MET A 118 -8.35 7.56 16.43
N VAL A 119 -8.61 8.49 15.51
CA VAL A 119 -9.98 8.92 15.17
C VAL A 119 -10.77 7.79 14.52
N ALA A 120 -10.16 7.07 13.56
CA ALA A 120 -10.81 5.94 12.89
C ALA A 120 -11.16 4.81 13.89
N THR A 121 -10.33 4.59 14.91
CA THR A 121 -10.54 3.52 15.90
C THR A 121 -11.52 3.93 17.00
N LEU A 122 -11.44 5.16 17.51
CA LEU A 122 -12.25 5.61 18.64
C LEU A 122 -13.63 6.15 18.22
N LEU A 123 -13.76 6.62 16.98
CA LEU A 123 -15.00 7.22 16.47
C LEU A 123 -15.48 6.59 15.15
N PRO A 124 -15.52 5.23 15.01
CA PRO A 124 -15.82 4.57 13.74
C PRO A 124 -17.20 4.97 13.17
N HIS A 125 -18.24 5.02 14.00
CA HIS A 125 -19.59 5.42 13.62
C HIS A 125 -19.70 6.85 13.03
N LYS A 126 -18.74 7.73 13.30
CA LYS A 126 -18.71 9.07 12.70
C LYS A 126 -17.98 9.05 11.35
N VAL A 127 -16.94 8.23 11.24
CA VAL A 127 -16.15 8.08 10.01
C VAL A 127 -16.92 7.28 8.97
N GLU A 128 -17.67 6.26 9.36
CA GLU A 128 -18.52 5.44 8.46
C GLU A 128 -19.63 6.25 7.75
N LYS A 129 -20.02 7.40 8.31
CA LYS A 129 -21.00 8.31 7.67
C LYS A 129 -20.39 9.16 6.57
N LEU A 130 -19.06 9.23 6.51
CA LEU A 130 -18.35 9.93 5.47
C LEU A 130 -18.25 9.03 4.23
N SER A 131 -18.23 9.65 3.06
CA SER A 131 -18.12 8.96 1.78
C SER A 131 -17.09 9.67 0.90
N GLY A 132 -16.69 9.04 -0.20
CA GLY A 132 -15.78 9.65 -1.18
C GLY A 132 -14.33 9.80 -0.72
N HIS A 133 -13.96 9.31 0.47
CA HIS A 133 -12.61 9.43 1.02
C HIS A 133 -11.56 8.67 0.20
N ALA A 134 -11.92 7.52 -0.39
CA ALA A 134 -11.01 6.73 -1.23
C ALA A 134 -10.70 7.46 -2.55
N GLU A 135 -11.73 7.99 -3.19
CA GLU A 135 -11.66 8.73 -4.44
C GLU A 135 -10.88 10.04 -4.25
N ALA A 136 -11.20 10.81 -3.20
CA ALA A 136 -10.46 12.02 -2.84
C ALA A 136 -8.98 11.74 -2.57
N GLY A 137 -8.70 10.70 -1.78
CA GLY A 137 -7.34 10.28 -1.48
C GLY A 137 -6.55 9.90 -2.72
N ASN A 138 -7.16 9.15 -3.64
CA ASN A 138 -6.54 8.76 -4.91
C ASN A 138 -6.22 9.96 -5.81
N VAL A 139 -7.15 10.92 -5.94
CA VAL A 139 -6.92 12.13 -6.74
C VAL A 139 -5.78 12.97 -6.14
N LEU A 140 -5.79 13.21 -4.83
CA LEU A 140 -4.73 13.97 -4.16
C LEU A 140 -3.37 13.25 -4.26
N MET A 141 -3.37 11.92 -4.17
CA MET A 141 -2.18 11.10 -4.39
C MET A 141 -1.64 11.27 -5.81
N PHE A 142 -2.49 11.26 -6.84
CA PHE A 142 -2.05 11.48 -8.21
C PHE A 142 -1.46 12.86 -8.42
N ILE A 143 -2.05 13.89 -7.81
CA ILE A 143 -1.49 15.25 -7.83
C ILE A 143 -0.11 15.27 -7.17
N PHE A 144 0.05 14.62 -6.00
CA PHE A 144 1.34 14.49 -5.32
C PHE A 144 2.39 13.80 -6.20
N LEU A 145 2.07 12.63 -6.77
CA LEU A 145 2.99 11.87 -7.63
C LEU A 145 3.35 12.66 -8.89
N ALA A 146 2.39 13.35 -9.51
CA ALA A 146 2.64 14.20 -10.65
C ALA A 146 3.56 15.38 -10.29
N SER A 147 3.38 16.00 -9.12
CA SER A 147 4.22 17.09 -8.64
C SER A 147 5.66 16.64 -8.36
N VAL A 148 5.84 15.46 -7.75
CA VAL A 148 7.17 14.88 -7.48
C VAL A 148 7.87 14.59 -8.81
N GLY A 149 7.18 13.91 -9.74
CA GLY A 149 7.72 13.61 -11.07
C GLY A 149 8.06 14.85 -11.89
N ALA A 150 7.26 15.91 -11.82
CA ALA A 150 7.53 17.16 -12.53
C ALA A 150 8.74 17.93 -11.96
N SER A 151 9.16 17.65 -10.73
CA SER A 151 10.27 18.34 -10.04
C SER A 151 11.61 17.59 -10.16
N ALA A 152 11.65 16.48 -10.89
CA ALA A 152 12.83 15.64 -11.05
C ALA A 152 13.67 16.00 -12.28
N ASP A 153 14.99 15.85 -12.18
CA ASP A 153 15.86 15.90 -13.34
C ASP A 153 15.81 14.56 -14.10
N ILE A 154 15.44 14.59 -15.38
CA ILE A 154 15.27 13.39 -16.20
C ILE A 154 16.59 12.66 -16.48
N TRP A 155 17.71 13.39 -16.57
CA TRP A 155 19.01 12.81 -16.87
C TRP A 155 19.57 12.11 -15.63
N GLU A 156 19.48 12.78 -14.48
CA GLU A 156 19.84 12.19 -13.19
C GLU A 156 18.97 10.97 -12.86
N LEU A 157 17.67 11.03 -13.19
CA LEU A 157 16.76 9.90 -13.04
C LEU A 157 17.22 8.68 -13.84
N ILE A 158 17.65 8.85 -15.10
CA ILE A 158 18.13 7.74 -15.94
C ILE A 158 19.38 7.08 -15.35
N ASP A 159 20.28 7.88 -14.76
CA ASP A 159 21.52 7.37 -14.18
C ASP A 159 21.28 6.56 -12.90
N ILE A 160 20.35 7.01 -12.04
CA ILE A 160 20.16 6.43 -10.70
C ILE A 160 19.04 5.38 -10.66
N ALA A 161 18.01 5.49 -11.51
CA ALA A 161 16.88 4.55 -11.51
C ALA A 161 17.27 3.06 -11.64
N PRO A 162 18.27 2.66 -12.46
CA PRO A 162 18.69 1.25 -12.55
C PRO A 162 19.15 0.67 -11.21
N VAL A 163 19.84 1.46 -10.40
CA VAL A 163 20.33 1.01 -9.07
C VAL A 163 19.15 0.79 -8.13
N PHE A 164 18.19 1.73 -8.07
CA PHE A 164 16.97 1.55 -7.28
C PHE A 164 16.12 0.38 -7.76
N PHE A 165 16.05 0.15 -9.07
CA PHE A 165 15.36 -0.99 -9.64
C PHE A 165 15.98 -2.32 -9.21
N VAL A 166 17.31 -2.46 -9.32
CA VAL A 166 17.99 -3.67 -8.84
C VAL A 166 17.79 -3.86 -7.34
N PHE A 167 17.92 -2.78 -6.55
CA PHE A 167 17.74 -2.82 -5.10
C PHE A 167 16.32 -3.28 -4.70
N ALA A 168 15.29 -2.68 -5.27
CA ALA A 168 13.91 -3.06 -5.01
C ALA A 168 13.61 -4.49 -5.51
N THR A 169 14.23 -4.93 -6.62
CA THR A 169 14.11 -6.31 -7.09
C THR A 169 14.67 -7.31 -6.07
N VAL A 170 15.84 -7.01 -5.48
CA VAL A 170 16.42 -7.83 -4.41
C VAL A 170 15.49 -7.90 -3.20
N ILE A 171 14.92 -6.77 -2.78
CA ILE A 171 13.95 -6.72 -1.67
C ILE A 171 12.77 -7.65 -1.94
N ILE A 172 12.18 -7.58 -3.14
CA ILE A 172 11.04 -8.43 -3.52
C ILE A 172 11.42 -9.91 -3.54
N ILE A 173 12.59 -10.26 -4.09
CA ILE A 173 13.06 -11.65 -4.12
C ILE A 173 13.21 -12.18 -2.70
N VAL A 174 13.88 -11.42 -1.82
CA VAL A 174 14.07 -11.81 -0.41
C VAL A 174 12.72 -11.95 0.30
N HIS A 175 11.81 -11.00 0.10
CA HIS A 175 10.44 -11.05 0.63
C HIS A 175 9.72 -12.33 0.20
N LEU A 176 9.70 -12.64 -1.10
CA LEU A 176 9.04 -13.83 -1.63
C LEU A 176 9.67 -15.11 -1.08
N VAL A 177 11.00 -15.20 -1.06
CA VAL A 177 11.71 -16.37 -0.52
C VAL A 177 11.34 -16.59 0.94
N ILE A 178 11.39 -15.56 1.77
CA ILE A 178 11.05 -15.67 3.20
C ILE A 178 9.57 -16.03 3.36
N LEU A 179 8.67 -15.33 2.67
CA LEU A 179 7.23 -15.54 2.78
C LEU A 179 6.84 -16.96 2.42
N PHE A 180 7.32 -17.47 1.28
CA PHE A 180 7.02 -18.83 0.84
C PHE A 180 7.71 -19.89 1.71
N ALA A 181 8.95 -19.65 2.17
CA ALA A 181 9.63 -20.57 3.07
C ALA A 181 8.89 -20.70 4.42
N VAL A 182 8.52 -19.58 5.04
CA VAL A 182 7.74 -19.55 6.29
C VAL A 182 6.36 -20.13 6.07
N GLY A 183 5.69 -19.75 4.98
CA GLY A 183 4.38 -20.28 4.60
C GLY A 183 4.37 -21.80 4.47
N LYS A 184 5.45 -22.37 3.94
CA LYS A 184 5.60 -23.82 3.83
C LYS A 184 5.73 -24.50 5.20
N VAL A 185 6.49 -23.91 6.12
CA VAL A 185 6.66 -24.43 7.49
C VAL A 185 5.35 -24.35 8.27
N MET A 186 4.62 -23.25 8.10
CA MET A 186 3.34 -23.00 8.75
C MET A 186 2.14 -23.68 8.05
N LYS A 187 2.36 -24.33 6.90
CA LYS A 187 1.33 -24.98 6.06
C LYS A 187 0.20 -24.01 5.65
N LEU A 188 0.57 -22.77 5.32
CA LEU A 188 -0.38 -21.76 4.82
C LEU A 188 -0.77 -22.04 3.37
N ASP A 189 -1.99 -21.66 3.01
CA ASP A 189 -2.53 -21.87 1.67
C ASP A 189 -1.82 -20.98 0.63
N LEU A 190 -1.67 -21.48 -0.60
CA LEU A 190 -1.01 -20.75 -1.67
C LEU A 190 -1.71 -19.42 -2.00
N ALA A 191 -3.04 -19.39 -1.96
CA ALA A 191 -3.82 -18.18 -2.19
C ALA A 191 -3.66 -17.17 -1.05
N GLU A 192 -3.55 -17.64 0.20
CA GLU A 192 -3.30 -16.80 1.37
C GLU A 192 -1.92 -16.14 1.28
N LEU A 193 -0.89 -16.90 0.90
CA LEU A 193 0.47 -16.38 0.68
C LEU A 193 0.51 -15.37 -0.47
N ALA A 194 -0.17 -15.66 -1.58
CA ALA A 194 -0.30 -14.75 -2.71
C ALA A 194 -1.00 -13.45 -2.29
N MET A 195 -2.14 -13.55 -1.59
CA MET A 195 -2.88 -12.41 -1.06
C MET A 195 -2.04 -11.59 -0.09
N ALA A 196 -1.39 -12.23 0.88
CA ALA A 196 -0.52 -11.58 1.86
C ALA A 196 0.63 -10.82 1.17
N SER A 197 1.27 -11.45 0.16
CA SER A 197 2.32 -10.78 -0.59
C SER A 197 1.80 -9.57 -1.37
N ALA A 198 0.66 -9.71 -2.05
CA ALA A 198 0.07 -8.64 -2.85
C ALA A 198 -0.27 -7.42 -2.00
N VAL A 199 -0.91 -7.61 -0.85
CA VAL A 199 -1.35 -6.50 0.01
C VAL A 199 -0.21 -5.91 0.84
N CYS A 200 0.85 -6.68 1.12
CA CYS A 200 2.05 -6.18 1.79
C CYS A 200 2.76 -5.11 0.94
N ILE A 201 2.90 -5.39 -0.35
CA ILE A 201 3.64 -4.54 -1.30
C ILE A 201 2.70 -3.49 -1.90
N GLY A 202 1.61 -3.92 -2.54
CA GLY A 202 0.67 -3.04 -3.25
C GLY A 202 -0.52 -2.51 -2.43
N GLY A 203 -0.62 -2.83 -1.14
CA GLY A 203 -1.62 -2.26 -0.24
C GLY A 203 -3.05 -2.84 -0.37
N PRO A 204 -4.03 -2.24 0.34
CA PRO A 204 -5.40 -2.77 0.43
C PRO A 204 -6.12 -2.93 -0.91
N ALA A 205 -5.88 -2.02 -1.86
CA ALA A 205 -6.50 -2.06 -3.19
C ALA A 205 -6.10 -3.32 -3.99
N SER A 206 -4.89 -3.83 -3.74
CA SER A 206 -4.40 -5.06 -4.38
C SER A 206 -5.18 -6.30 -3.96
N ALA A 207 -5.81 -6.29 -2.77
CA ALA A 207 -6.68 -7.36 -2.31
C ALA A 207 -7.89 -7.52 -3.24
N ALA A 208 -8.58 -6.41 -3.53
CA ALA A 208 -9.74 -6.38 -4.42
C ALA A 208 -9.38 -6.82 -5.84
N ALA A 209 -8.27 -6.32 -6.37
CA ALA A 209 -7.79 -6.69 -7.69
C ALA A 209 -7.48 -8.20 -7.78
N LEU A 210 -6.73 -8.75 -6.82
CA LEU A 210 -6.34 -10.16 -6.85
C LEU A 210 -7.50 -11.10 -6.55
N ALA A 211 -8.33 -10.78 -5.55
CA ALA A 211 -9.51 -11.58 -5.22
C ALA A 211 -10.50 -11.64 -6.38
N SER A 212 -10.72 -10.52 -7.07
CA SER A 212 -11.56 -10.46 -8.27
C SER A 212 -10.94 -11.27 -9.42
N ALA A 213 -9.65 -11.07 -9.71
CA ALA A 213 -8.97 -11.75 -10.82
C ALA A 213 -8.86 -13.27 -10.64
N LYS A 214 -8.86 -13.77 -9.39
CA LYS A 214 -8.70 -15.19 -9.07
C LYS A 214 -9.96 -15.87 -8.53
N GLY A 215 -11.04 -15.14 -8.31
CA GLY A 215 -12.27 -15.69 -7.72
C GLY A 215 -12.16 -15.98 -6.21
N TRP A 216 -11.15 -15.44 -5.52
CA TRP A 216 -10.90 -15.67 -4.08
C TRP A 216 -11.69 -14.70 -3.20
N ARG A 217 -13.02 -14.70 -3.31
CA ARG A 217 -13.89 -13.74 -2.61
C ARG A 217 -13.72 -13.76 -1.08
N ASP A 218 -13.50 -14.94 -0.51
CA ASP A 218 -13.35 -15.13 0.93
C ASP A 218 -12.06 -14.50 1.48
N LEU A 219 -11.06 -14.25 0.62
CA LEU A 219 -9.82 -13.58 0.99
C LEU A 219 -9.89 -12.05 0.84
N LEU A 220 -10.93 -11.49 0.21
CA LEU A 220 -11.06 -10.04 0.00
C LEU A 220 -11.00 -9.26 1.32
N ILE A 221 -11.88 -9.58 2.26
CA ILE A 221 -11.98 -8.85 3.54
C ILE A 221 -10.69 -9.04 4.36
N PRO A 222 -10.19 -10.28 4.59
CA PRO A 222 -8.89 -10.46 5.26
C PRO A 222 -7.74 -9.72 4.57
N GLY A 223 -7.68 -9.72 3.24
CA GLY A 223 -6.65 -9.04 2.47
C GLY A 223 -6.68 -7.52 2.63
N VAL A 224 -7.86 -6.90 2.55
CA VAL A 224 -8.04 -5.45 2.77
C VAL A 224 -7.60 -5.08 4.19
N LEU A 225 -7.99 -5.86 5.20
CA LEU A 225 -7.58 -5.62 6.59
C LEU A 225 -6.06 -5.75 6.76
N ALA A 226 -5.44 -6.81 6.23
CA ALA A 226 -4.00 -7.03 6.31
C ALA A 226 -3.20 -5.92 5.60
N GLY A 227 -3.64 -5.51 4.42
CA GLY A 227 -3.04 -4.38 3.69
C GLY A 227 -3.16 -3.07 4.46
N SER A 228 -4.32 -2.81 5.06
CA SER A 228 -4.58 -1.58 5.82
C SER A 228 -3.75 -1.53 7.10
N PHE A 229 -3.60 -2.68 7.76
CA PHE A 229 -2.70 -2.82 8.89
C PHE A 229 -1.24 -2.55 8.49
N GLY A 230 -0.80 -3.06 7.34
CA GLY A 230 0.53 -2.77 6.79
C GLY A 230 0.76 -1.27 6.53
N TYR A 231 -0.26 -0.55 6.06
CA TYR A 231 -0.21 0.91 5.91
C TYR A 231 -0.08 1.60 7.27
N ALA A 232 -0.89 1.19 8.25
CA ALA A 232 -0.90 1.76 9.59
C ALA A 232 0.45 1.71 10.30
N ILE A 233 1.19 0.60 10.17
CA ILE A 233 2.45 0.39 10.93
C ILE A 233 3.72 0.64 10.13
N GLY A 234 3.68 0.54 8.80
CA GLY A 234 4.89 0.43 8.00
C GLY A 234 5.79 1.67 8.07
N SER A 235 5.21 2.87 8.09
CA SER A 235 5.99 4.13 8.24
C SER A 235 6.71 4.21 9.58
N PHE A 236 6.06 3.78 10.67
CA PHE A 236 6.68 3.77 12.00
C PHE A 236 7.84 2.79 12.07
N ILE A 237 7.67 1.57 11.52
CA ILE A 237 8.75 0.58 11.46
C ILE A 237 9.90 1.09 10.58
N GLY A 238 9.60 1.65 9.41
CA GLY A 238 10.63 2.17 8.50
C GLY A 238 11.47 3.28 9.15
N VAL A 239 10.82 4.24 9.80
CA VAL A 239 11.51 5.29 10.57
C VAL A 239 12.32 4.70 11.72
N ALA A 240 11.77 3.76 12.47
CA ALA A 240 12.49 3.12 13.58
C ALA A 240 13.76 2.39 13.13
N VAL A 241 13.72 1.71 11.99
CA VAL A 241 14.90 1.06 11.40
C VAL A 241 15.95 2.10 11.00
N VAL A 242 15.55 3.22 10.39
CA VAL A 242 16.50 4.28 10.03
C VAL A 242 17.16 4.89 11.26
N GLU A 243 16.38 5.18 12.30
CA GLU A 243 16.93 5.73 13.56
C GLU A 243 17.81 4.73 14.31
N TRP A 244 17.56 3.42 14.17
CA TRP A 244 18.39 2.38 14.77
C TRP A 244 19.74 2.18 14.06
N LEU A 245 19.82 2.49 12.75
CA LEU A 245 21.04 2.37 11.95
C LEU A 245 21.95 3.61 12.01
N LYS A 246 21.49 4.72 12.61
CA LYS A 246 22.27 5.94 12.85
C LYS A 246 23.11 5.82 14.13
#